data_AF-A0A381KKT1-F1
#
_entry.id   AF-A0A381KKT1-F1
#
_cell.length_a   1.000
_cell.length_b   1.000
_cell.length_c   1.000
_cell.angle_alpha   90.00
_cell.angle_beta   90.00
_cell.angle_gamma   90.00
#
_symmetry.space_group_name_H-M   'P 1'
#
loop_
_entity.id
_entity.type
_entity.pdbx_description
1 polymer ?
#
loop_
_entity_poly.entity_id
_entity_poly.type
_entity_poly.pdbx_seq_one_letter_code
_entity_poly.pdbx_strand_id
1 'polypeptide(L)'
;MLGTKESVGLLSQLKKIVMLGRQAGYFLIVACQRPDAKYFSDGIRDNFNFRVGLGRISELGYGMLFGSDVKKQVFPEAYQRRGYCDVGTSVISEFYTPLVPKGHDFLQTIGSLAQARQDGTATCEAKGDGTD
;
A
#
# COMPACT_ATOMS: atom_id res chain seq x y z
N MET A 1 -6.78 23.12 -14.26
CA MET A 1 -6.61 21.92 -15.11
C MET A 1 -5.25 22.03 -15.77
N LEU A 2 -4.32 21.10 -15.50
CA LEU A 2 -3.05 21.11 -16.23
C LEU A 2 -3.30 20.89 -17.72
N GLY A 3 -2.51 21.55 -18.57
CA GLY A 3 -2.56 21.31 -20.01
C GLY A 3 -2.25 19.85 -20.33
N THR A 4 -2.85 19.31 -21.39
CA THR A 4 -2.59 17.93 -21.83
C THR A 4 -1.11 17.68 -22.12
N LYS A 5 -0.36 18.70 -22.59
CA LYS A 5 1.09 18.62 -22.81
C LYS A 5 1.89 18.53 -21.50
N GLU A 6 1.53 19.31 -20.49
CA GLU A 6 2.22 19.32 -19.19
C GLU A 6 1.98 18.01 -18.44
N SER A 7 0.76 17.48 -18.51
CA SER A 7 0.37 16.21 -17.88
C SER A 7 1.19 15.04 -18.44
N VAL A 8 1.47 15.04 -19.75
CA VAL A 8 2.31 14.02 -20.40
C VAL A 8 3.78 14.13 -19.94
N GLY A 9 4.30 15.35 -19.79
CA GLY A 9 5.65 15.57 -19.29
C GLY A 9 5.85 15.06 -17.86
N LEU A 10 4.88 15.34 -16.97
CA LEU A 10 4.92 14.88 -15.58
C LEU A 10 4.82 13.36 -15.46
N LEU A 11 3.94 12.72 -16.24
CA LEU A 11 3.81 11.25 -16.25
C LEU A 11 5.11 10.58 -16.72
N SER A 12 5.81 11.18 -17.69
CA SER A 12 7.11 10.69 -18.15
C SER A 12 8.19 10.78 -17.06
N GLN A 13 8.23 11.87 -16.30
CA GLN A 13 9.14 12.01 -15.16
C GLN A 13 8.79 11.03 -14.03
N LEU A 14 7.51 10.89 -13.71
CA LEU A 14 7.03 9.96 -12.69
C LEU A 14 7.38 8.51 -13.06
N LYS A 15 7.28 8.14 -14.34
CA LYS A 15 7.74 6.84 -14.85
C LYS A 15 9.22 6.60 -14.54
N LYS A 16 10.09 7.59 -14.76
CA LYS A 16 11.53 7.46 -14.45
C LYS A 16 11.78 7.23 -12.96
N ILE A 17 11.06 7.95 -12.10
CA ILE A 17 11.15 7.77 -10.64
C ILE A 17 10.68 6.37 -10.25
N VAL A 18 9.59 5.87 -10.82
CA VAL A 18 9.10 4.51 -10.54
C VAL A 18 10.13 3.45 -10.99
N MET A 19 10.77 3.62 -12.14
CA MET A 19 11.74 2.66 -12.67
C MET A 19 13.09 2.66 -11.95
N LEU A 20 13.62 3.84 -11.58
CA LEU A 20 14.97 3.98 -10.98
C LEU A 20 14.93 4.18 -9.45
N GLY A 21 13.79 4.58 -8.90
CA GLY A 21 13.63 4.97 -7.50
C GLY A 21 13.98 3.86 -6.52
N ARG A 22 13.76 2.58 -6.90
CA ARG A 22 14.13 1.44 -6.07
C ARG A 22 15.63 1.39 -5.77
N GLN A 23 16.49 1.65 -6.76
CA GLN A 23 17.95 1.68 -6.56
C GLN A 23 18.37 2.89 -5.72
N ALA A 24 17.67 4.01 -5.88
CA ALA A 24 17.95 5.25 -5.18
C ALA A 24 17.31 5.34 -3.78
N GLY A 25 16.60 4.29 -3.32
CA GLY A 25 15.93 4.27 -2.01
C GLY A 25 14.70 5.17 -1.90
N TYR A 26 14.12 5.61 -3.03
CA TYR A 26 12.89 6.39 -3.05
C TYR A 26 11.67 5.49 -3.13
N PHE A 27 10.70 5.72 -2.24
CA PHE A 27 9.43 5.02 -2.20
C PHE A 27 8.31 5.95 -2.66
N LEU A 28 7.56 5.52 -3.68
CA LEU A 28 6.43 6.27 -4.19
C LEU A 28 5.12 5.59 -3.77
N ILE A 29 4.27 6.33 -3.08
CA ILE A 29 2.91 5.91 -2.74
C ILE A 29 1.95 6.74 -3.59
N VAL A 30 1.16 6.07 -4.43
CA VAL A 30 0.19 6.71 -5.32
C VAL A 30 -1.22 6.27 -4.92
N ALA A 31 -2.09 7.24 -4.62
CA ALA A 31 -3.51 7.00 -4.38
C ALA A 31 -4.32 7.51 -5.58
N CYS A 32 -5.17 6.66 -6.15
CA CYS A 32 -6.03 7.01 -7.29
C CYS A 32 -7.45 6.54 -7.05
N GLN A 33 -8.44 7.36 -7.43
CA GLN A 33 -9.86 6.99 -7.36
C GLN A 33 -10.25 5.99 -8.46
N ARG A 34 -9.65 6.12 -9.65
CA ARG A 34 -9.75 5.18 -10.76
C ARG A 34 -8.36 4.92 -11.35
N PRO A 35 -7.86 3.67 -11.29
CA PRO A 35 -6.56 3.33 -11.86
C PRO A 35 -6.67 3.05 -13.37
N ASP A 36 -7.00 4.07 -14.18
CA ASP A 36 -7.15 3.88 -15.63
C ASP A 36 -5.80 3.55 -16.31
N ALA A 37 -5.84 2.67 -17.32
CA ALA A 37 -4.66 2.27 -18.11
C ALA A 37 -3.98 3.44 -18.85
N LYS A 38 -4.73 4.53 -19.08
CA LYS A 38 -4.20 5.76 -19.69
C LYS A 38 -3.10 6.41 -18.85
N TYR A 39 -3.19 6.29 -17.52
CA TYR A 39 -2.23 6.92 -16.59
C TYR A 39 -1.13 5.96 -16.17
N PHE A 40 -1.45 4.66 -16.10
CA PHE A 40 -0.52 3.61 -15.72
C PHE A 40 -0.51 2.54 -16.81
N SER A 41 0.36 2.70 -17.81
CA SER A 41 0.62 1.64 -18.79
C SER A 41 1.19 0.40 -18.11
N ASP A 42 0.97 -0.80 -18.67
CA ASP A 42 1.32 -2.09 -18.07
C ASP A 42 2.73 -2.15 -17.47
N GLY A 43 3.75 -1.68 -18.21
CA GLY A 43 5.13 -1.70 -17.70
C GLY A 43 5.42 -0.83 -16.47
N ILE A 44 4.57 0.16 -16.15
CA ILE A 44 4.69 0.95 -14.90
C ILE A 44 4.00 0.22 -13.75
N ARG A 45 2.91 -0.50 -14.03
CA ARG A 45 2.15 -1.25 -13.03
C ARG A 45 3.02 -2.32 -12.38
N ASP A 46 3.83 -3.00 -13.17
CA ASP A 46 4.74 -4.06 -12.70
C ASP A 46 5.82 -3.56 -11.73
N ASN A 47 6.15 -2.27 -11.77
CA ASN A 47 7.09 -1.69 -10.82
C ASN A 47 6.45 -1.39 -9.44
N PHE A 48 5.12 -1.42 -9.34
CA PHE A 48 4.41 -1.34 -8.06
C PHE A 48 4.27 -2.75 -7.46
N ASN A 49 5.17 -3.08 -6.54
CA ASN A 49 5.13 -4.35 -5.81
C ASN A 49 3.94 -4.41 -4.83
N PHE A 50 3.73 -3.33 -4.06
CA PHE A 50 2.64 -3.26 -3.11
C PHE A 50 1.44 -2.58 -3.74
N ARG A 51 0.33 -3.31 -3.85
CA ARG A 51 -0.91 -2.81 -4.47
C ARG A 51 -2.07 -2.96 -3.50
N VAL A 52 -2.84 -1.89 -3.34
CA VAL A 52 -3.99 -1.84 -2.44
C VAL A 52 -5.22 -1.36 -3.18
N GLY A 53 -6.29 -2.13 -3.07
CA GLY A 53 -7.60 -1.79 -3.57
C GLY A 53 -8.60 -1.63 -2.43
N LEU A 54 -9.14 -0.43 -2.23
CA LEU A 54 -10.11 -0.15 -1.16
C LEU A 54 -11.56 -0.13 -1.68
N GLY A 55 -12.49 -0.65 -0.88
CA GLY A 55 -13.92 -0.50 -1.11
C GLY A 55 -14.47 -1.31 -2.29
N ARG A 56 -15.47 -0.73 -2.98
CA ARG A 56 -16.16 -1.39 -4.10
C ARG A 56 -15.39 -1.16 -5.40
N ILE A 57 -14.41 -2.02 -5.66
CA ILE A 57 -13.68 -2.02 -6.93
C ILE A 57 -14.47 -2.82 -7.97
N SER A 58 -14.61 -2.25 -9.17
CA SER A 58 -15.20 -2.93 -10.33
C SER A 58 -14.32 -4.10 -10.77
N GLU A 59 -14.88 -5.10 -11.43
CA GLU A 59 -14.09 -6.24 -11.92
C GLU A 59 -12.95 -5.78 -12.85
N LEU A 60 -13.22 -4.80 -13.72
CA LEU A 60 -12.22 -4.16 -14.56
C LEU A 60 -11.13 -3.45 -13.72
N GLY A 61 -11.51 -2.67 -12.70
CA GLY A 61 -10.56 -2.02 -11.80
C GLY A 61 -9.72 -3.01 -11.00
N TYR A 62 -10.29 -4.16 -10.66
CA TYR A 62 -9.62 -5.24 -9.95
C TYR A 62 -8.56 -5.89 -10.85
N GLY A 63 -8.92 -6.21 -12.10
CA GLY A 63 -7.99 -6.72 -13.09
C GLY A 63 -6.87 -5.73 -13.44
N MET A 64 -7.16 -4.43 -13.44
CA MET A 64 -6.13 -3.40 -13.64
C MET A 64 -5.14 -3.27 -12.48
N LEU A 65 -5.56 -3.58 -11.25
CA LEU A 65 -4.70 -3.52 -10.06
C LEU A 65 -3.91 -4.82 -9.86
N PHE A 66 -4.56 -5.97 -9.97
CA PHE A 66 -3.97 -7.26 -9.58
C PHE A 66 -3.70 -8.22 -10.75
N GLY A 67 -3.97 -7.80 -11.98
CA GLY A 67 -3.82 -8.62 -13.18
C GLY A 67 -5.15 -9.26 -13.62
N SER A 68 -5.26 -9.50 -14.92
CA SER A 68 -6.46 -10.07 -15.57
C SER A 68 -6.76 -11.52 -15.18
N ASP A 69 -5.75 -12.24 -14.72
CA ASP A 69 -5.86 -13.68 -14.42
C ASP A 69 -6.45 -13.93 -13.03
N VAL A 70 -6.58 -12.88 -12.21
CA VAL A 70 -7.12 -13.00 -10.86
C VAL A 70 -8.59 -12.65 -10.85
N LYS A 71 -9.43 -13.68 -10.74
CA LYS A 71 -10.87 -13.48 -10.58
C LYS A 71 -11.18 -12.91 -9.21
N LYS A 72 -11.93 -11.81 -9.20
CA LYS A 72 -12.48 -11.26 -7.97
C LYS A 72 -13.41 -12.30 -7.34
N GLN A 73 -13.09 -12.75 -6.14
CA GLN A 73 -14.04 -13.54 -5.34
C GLN A 73 -15.19 -12.59 -4.96
N VAL A 74 -16.37 -12.84 -5.52
CA VAL A 74 -17.55 -12.00 -5.32
C VAL A 74 -18.17 -12.34 -3.98
N PHE A 75 -17.83 -11.56 -2.95
CA PHE A 75 -18.42 -11.72 -1.63
C PHE A 75 -19.67 -10.85 -1.48
N PRO A 76 -20.77 -11.38 -0.89
CA PRO A 76 -22.07 -10.69 -0.84
C PRO A 76 -22.11 -9.40 -0.02
N GLU A 77 -21.24 -9.24 0.98
CA GLU A 77 -21.44 -8.19 1.99
C GLU A 77 -20.60 -6.94 1.77
N ALA A 78 -21.23 -5.78 1.94
CA ALA A 78 -20.63 -4.45 1.83
C ALA A 78 -20.09 -3.98 3.19
N TYR A 79 -19.02 -4.59 3.69
CA TYR A 79 -18.38 -4.09 4.90
C TYR A 79 -17.56 -2.84 4.62
N GLN A 80 -17.84 -1.78 5.38
CA GLN A 80 -16.97 -0.61 5.43
C GLN A 80 -15.57 -1.03 5.87
N ARG A 81 -14.53 -0.32 5.38
CA ARG A 81 -13.12 -0.52 5.73
C ARG A 81 -12.44 -1.77 5.16
N ARG A 82 -13.17 -2.59 4.39
CA ARG A 82 -12.58 -3.71 3.65
C ARG A 82 -11.72 -3.21 2.48
N GLY A 83 -10.57 -3.84 2.31
CA GLY A 83 -9.69 -3.68 1.16
C GLY A 83 -9.05 -5.01 0.75
N TYR A 84 -8.41 -4.98 -0.40
CA TYR A 84 -7.61 -6.05 -0.97
C TYR A 84 -6.17 -5.55 -1.06
N CYS A 85 -5.20 -6.36 -0.68
CA CYS A 85 -3.79 -6.05 -0.83
C CYS A 85 -3.04 -7.20 -1.52
N ASP A 86 -2.07 -6.83 -2.34
CA ASP A 86 -1.05 -7.74 -2.85
C ASP A 86 0.31 -7.17 -2.45
N VAL A 87 1.10 -8.00 -1.78
CA VAL A 87 2.45 -7.66 -1.31
C VAL A 87 3.54 -7.92 -2.37
N GLY A 88 3.15 -8.31 -3.58
CA GLY A 88 4.04 -8.67 -4.68
C GLY A 88 4.29 -10.17 -4.77
N THR A 89 3.50 -10.97 -4.05
CA THR A 89 3.52 -12.45 -4.13
C THR A 89 2.43 -13.00 -5.05
N SER A 90 1.66 -12.11 -5.71
CA SER A 90 0.52 -12.46 -6.55
C SER A 90 -0.62 -13.17 -5.81
N VAL A 91 -0.57 -13.15 -4.47
CA VAL A 91 -1.62 -13.69 -3.61
C VAL A 91 -2.36 -12.51 -3.00
N ILE A 92 -3.56 -12.27 -3.51
CA ILE A 92 -4.39 -11.16 -3.05
C ILE A 92 -5.01 -11.55 -1.72
N SER A 93 -4.70 -10.77 -0.69
CA SER A 93 -5.24 -10.93 0.66
C SER A 93 -6.29 -9.88 0.94
N GLU A 94 -7.33 -10.25 1.67
CA GLU A 94 -8.31 -9.30 2.20
C GLU A 94 -7.79 -8.72 3.52
N PHE A 95 -8.03 -7.43 3.74
CA PHE A 95 -7.71 -6.79 5.01
C PHE A 95 -8.76 -5.76 5.41
N TYR A 96 -8.77 -5.45 6.70
CA TYR A 96 -9.65 -4.45 7.30
C TYR A 96 -8.81 -3.28 7.80
N THR A 97 -9.13 -2.08 7.34
CA THR A 97 -8.47 -0.86 7.81
C THR A 97 -8.97 -0.47 9.20
N PRO A 98 -8.07 -0.17 10.16
CA PRO A 98 -8.49 0.31 11.46
C PRO A 98 -9.18 1.68 11.34
N LEU A 99 -10.08 1.97 12.27
CA LEU A 99 -10.68 3.30 12.37
C LEU A 99 -9.71 4.24 13.06
N VAL A 100 -9.28 5.27 12.31
CA VAL A 100 -8.54 6.41 12.85
C VAL A 100 -9.55 7.44 13.36
N PRO A 101 -9.57 7.75 14.66
CA PRO A 101 -10.43 8.79 15.22
C PRO A 101 -10.16 10.16 14.58
N LYS A 102 -11.20 10.97 14.42
CA LYS A 102 -11.07 12.36 13.95
C LYS A 102 -10.34 13.16 15.03
N GLY A 103 -9.08 13.52 14.80
CA GLY A 103 -8.21 14.19 15.78
C GLY A 103 -7.09 13.33 16.36
N HIS A 104 -6.89 12.11 15.86
CA HIS A 104 -5.74 11.30 16.25
C HIS A 104 -4.43 11.94 15.75
N ASP A 105 -3.53 12.26 16.67
CA ASP A 105 -2.18 12.73 16.35
C ASP A 105 -1.21 11.53 16.21
N PHE A 106 -0.89 11.23 14.96
CA PHE A 106 0.06 10.18 14.62
C PHE A 106 1.47 10.49 15.10
N LEU A 107 1.93 11.75 15.01
CA LEU A 107 3.30 12.13 15.37
C LEU A 107 3.51 12.02 16.87
N GLN A 108 2.56 12.51 17.66
CA GLN A 108 2.60 12.37 19.12
C GLN A 108 2.63 10.88 19.53
N THR A 109 1.73 10.07 18.97
CA THR A 109 1.64 8.64 19.29
C THR A 109 2.92 7.90 18.90
N ILE A 110 3.47 8.17 17.71
CA ILE A 110 4.74 7.57 17.26
C ILE A 110 5.88 7.98 18.18
N GLY A 111 5.95 9.26 18.58
CA GLY A 111 6.97 9.77 19.50
C GLY A 111 6.94 9.05 20.85
N SER A 112 5.75 8.90 21.45
CA SER A 112 5.58 8.16 22.71
C SER A 112 5.98 6.69 22.58
N LEU A 113 5.61 6.03 21.47
CA LEU A 113 5.98 4.63 21.22
C LEU A 113 7.49 4.45 21.00
N ALA A 114 8.15 5.42 20.36
CA ALA A 114 9.59 5.38 20.14
C ALA A 114 10.35 5.49 21.47
N GLN A 115 9.92 6.36 22.38
CA GLN A 115 10.48 6.50 23.73
C GLN A 115 10.26 5.24 24.57
N ALA A 116 9.03 4.71 24.60
CA ALA A 116 8.71 3.50 25.34
C ALA A 116 9.52 2.27 24.87
N ARG A 117 9.87 2.18 23.58
CA ARG A 117 10.76 1.13 23.06
C ARG A 117 12.22 1.29 23.50
N GLN A 118 12.69 2.53 23.64
CA GLN A 118 14.04 2.80 24.16
C GLN A 118 14.14 2.43 25.65
N ASP A 119 13.08 2.70 26.42
CA ASP A 119 13.03 2.37 27.85
C ASP A 119 12.83 0.85 28.10
N GLY A 120 12.11 0.15 27.22
CA GLY A 120 11.81 -1.28 27.34
C GLY A 120 12.93 -2.25 26.93
N THR A 121 14.07 -1.76 26.43
CA THR A 121 15.21 -2.64 26.05
C THR A 121 16.11 -2.99 27.24
N ALA A 122 15.78 -2.54 28.46
CA ALA A 122 16.59 -2.81 29.65
C ALA A 122 16.23 -4.09 30.43
N THR A 123 15.11 -4.78 30.19
CA THR A 123 14.77 -5.97 31.00
C THR A 123 13.95 -7.02 30.24
N CYS A 124 14.62 -7.83 29.44
CA CYS A 124 14.15 -9.18 29.10
C CYS A 124 15.35 -10.13 29.08
N GLU A 125 16.04 -10.26 30.22
CA GLU A 125 16.89 -11.44 30.43
C GLU A 125 15.95 -12.64 30.58
N ALA A 126 15.94 -13.50 29.56
CA ALA A 126 15.36 -14.83 29.69
C ALA A 126 16.14 -15.58 30.77
N LYS A 127 15.55 -15.73 31.96
CA LYS A 127 15.99 -16.75 32.92
C LYS A 127 15.83 -18.10 32.24
N GLY A 128 16.95 -18.68 31.82
CA GLY A 128 17.01 -20.11 31.52
C GLY A 128 16.83 -20.85 32.83
N ASP A 129 15.65 -21.42 33.05
CA ASP A 129 15.48 -22.50 34.02
C ASP A 129 16.19 -23.73 33.46
N GLY A 130 17.48 -23.85 33.80
CA GLY A 130 18.19 -25.12 33.77
C GLY A 130 17.78 -25.91 35.01
N THR A 131 16.94 -26.92 34.81
CA THR A 131 16.82 -28.05 35.74
C THR A 131 17.62 -29.21 35.18
N ASP A 132 18.47 -29.77 36.03
CA ASP A 132 19.27 -30.99 35.87
C ASP A 132 18.52 -32.18 35.23
#